data_AF-A0A358KIU4-F1
#
_entry.id   AF-A0A358KIU4-F1
#
_cell.length_a   1.000
_cell.length_b   1.000
_cell.length_c   1.000
_cell.angle_alpha   90.00
_cell.angle_beta   90.00
_cell.angle_gamma   90.00
#
_symmetry.space_group_name_H-M   'P 1'
#
loop_
_entity.id
_entity.type
_entity.pdbx_description
1 polymer ?
#
loop_
_entity_poly.entity_id
_entity_poly.type
_entity_poly.pdbx_seq_one_letter_code
_entity_poly.pdbx_strand_id
1 'polypeptide(L)' 'MHLAKLKLRDFRNYRKLEAGFEPGFHLLLGRNAQGKTNLLEAVYLLSTLRSFRGVGNSQII' A
#
# COMPACT_ATOMS: atom_id res chain seq x y z
N MET A 1 -4.91 -7.20 14.99
CA MET A 1 -4.19 -7.49 13.73
C MET A 1 -3.00 -6.52 13.63
N HIS A 2 -1.81 -6.99 13.25
CA HIS A 2 -0.61 -6.16 13.13
C HIS A 2 0.10 -6.49 11.81
N LEU A 3 0.33 -5.48 10.97
CA LEU A 3 1.10 -5.61 9.73
C LEU A 3 2.57 -5.40 10.07
N ALA A 4 3.37 -6.47 10.14
CA ALA A 4 4.79 -6.37 10.50
C ALA A 4 5.69 -6.00 9.31
N LYS A 5 5.37 -6.49 8.10
CA LYS A 5 6.13 -6.26 6.88
C LYS A 5 5.20 -6.11 5.67
N LEU A 6 5.53 -5.18 4.79
CA LEU A 6 4.87 -5.00 3.50
C LEU A 6 5.92 -5.07 2.39
N LYS A 7 5.68 -5.93 1.41
CA LYS A 7 6.48 -5.99 0.18
C LYS A 7 5.57 -5.71 -1.01
N LEU A 8 5.93 -4.71 -1.80
CA LEU A 8 5.25 -4.37 -3.04
C LEU A 8 6.20 -4.58 -4.21
N ARG A 9 5.65 -5.09 -5.31
CA ARG A 9 6.35 -5.25 -6.59
C ARG A 9 5.37 -4.92 -7.69
N ASP A 10 5.78 -4.02 -8.59
CA ASP A 10 5.00 -3.57 -9.74
C ASP A 10 3.55 -3.25 -9.33
N PHE A 11 3.40 -2.47 -8.26
CA PHE A 11 2.12 -2.07 -7.69
C PHE A 11 1.96 -0.56 -7.80
N ARG A 12 1.02 -0.09 -8.63
CA ARG A 12 0.85 1.34 -8.92
C ARG A 12 2.19 1.98 -9.32
N ASN A 13 2.59 3.06 -8.65
CA ASN A 13 3.86 3.75 -8.91
C ASN A 13 5.05 3.14 -8.13
N TYR A 14 4.86 2.06 -7.37
CA TYR A 14 5.95 1.34 -6.70
C TYR A 14 6.45 0.20 -7.59
N ARG A 15 7.62 0.37 -8.22
CA ARG A 15 8.34 -0.75 -8.87
C ARG A 15 8.75 -1.81 -7.84
N LYS A 16 9.31 -1.36 -6.71
CA LYS A 16 9.65 -2.19 -5.56
C LYS A 16 9.54 -1.39 -4.28
N LEU A 17 9.00 -2.00 -3.22
CA LEU A 17 9.04 -1.47 -1.86
C LEU A 17 9.20 -2.62 -0.87
N GLU A 18 10.05 -2.45 0.14
CA GLU A 18 10.09 -3.30 1.33
C GLU A 18 10.03 -2.39 2.56
N ALA A 19 8.98 -2.52 3.36
CA ALA A 19 8.74 -1.72 4.56
C ALA A 19 8.50 -2.64 5.77
N GLY A 20 9.15 -2.33 6.89
CA GLY A 20 8.88 -2.94 8.19
C GLY A 20 8.09 -1.97 9.07
N PHE A 21 7.22 -2.50 9.91
CA PHE A 21 6.41 -1.71 10.83
C PHE A 21 6.44 -2.33 12.22
N GLU A 22 6.72 -1.50 13.21
CA GLU A 22 6.54 -1.84 14.61
C GLU A 22 5.11 -1.52 15.07
N PRO A 23 4.63 -2.08 16.20
CA PRO A 23 3.37 -1.67 16.78
C PRO A 23 3.35 -0.17 17.09
N GLY A 24 2.25 0.51 16.77
CA GLY A 24 2.06 1.93 17.09
C GLY A 24 1.60 2.76 15.89
N PHE A 25 1.83 4.07 15.99
CA PHE A 25 1.43 5.04 14.99
C PHE A 25 2.52 5.24 13.94
N HIS A 26 2.12 5.22 12.66
CA HIS A 26 3.01 5.44 11.52
C HIS A 26 2.55 6.64 10.71
N LEU A 27 3.49 7.54 10.39
CA LEU A 27 3.23 8.72 9.58
C LEU A 27 3.85 8.58 8.18
N LEU A 28 3.02 8.67 7.15
CA LEU A 28 3.48 8.68 5.76
C LEU A 28 3.66 10.13 5.29
N LEU A 29 4.92 10.55 5.12
CA LEU A 29 5.28 11.89 4.65
C LEU A 29 5.80 11.89 3.22
N GLY A 30 5.58 13.00 2.53
CA GLY A 30 6.04 13.20 1.15
C GLY A 30 5.13 14.12 0.36
N ARG A 31 5.57 14.50 -0.85
CA ARG A 31 4.78 15.34 -1.76
C ARG A 31 3.56 14.59 -2.32
N ASN A 32 2.63 15.33 -2.91
CA ASN A 32 1.52 14.71 -3.65
C ASN A 32 2.04 13.82 -4.78
N ALA A 33 1.25 12.80 -5.14
CA ALA A 33 1.58 11.80 -6.15
C ALA A 33 2.81 10.89 -5.86
N GLN A 34 3.41 10.95 -4.66
CA GLN A 34 4.55 10.08 -4.28
C GLN A 34 4.17 8.69 -3.75
N GLY A 35 2.92 8.25 -3.93
CA GLY A 35 2.51 6.88 -3.59
C GLY A 35 1.97 6.66 -2.17
N LYS A 36 1.88 7.71 -1.32
CA LYS A 36 1.31 7.58 0.05
C LYS A 36 -0.06 6.88 0.07
N THR A 37 -1.00 7.31 -0.78
CA THR A 37 -2.32 6.66 -0.90
C THR A 37 -2.24 5.26 -1.50
N ASN A 38 -1.25 4.99 -2.36
CA ASN A 38 -1.04 3.65 -2.93
C ASN A 38 -0.55 2.66 -1.86
N LEU A 39 0.26 3.11 -0.90
CA LEU A 39 0.64 2.29 0.24
C LEU A 39 -0.57 1.89 1.08
N LEU A 40 -1.45 2.86 1.39
CA LEU A 40 -2.70 2.59 2.09
C LEU A 40 -3.62 1.65 1.28
N GLU A 41 -3.64 1.79 -0.04
CA GLU A 41 -4.38 0.91 -0.94
C GLU A 41 -3.88 -0.53 -0.88
N ALA A 42 -2.56 -0.74 -0.82
CA ALA A 42 -1.99 -2.07 -0.67
C ALA A 42 -2.40 -2.72 0.66
N VAL A 43 -2.35 -1.97 1.77
CA VAL A 43 -2.77 -2.47 3.09
C VAL A 43 -4.27 -2.84 3.08
N TYR A 44 -5.10 -2.00 2.49
CA TYR A 44 -6.53 -2.26 2.37
C TYR A 44 -6.82 -3.47 1.47
N LEU A 45 -6.13 -3.60 0.34
CA LEU A 45 -6.26 -4.72 -0.58
C LEU A 45 -5.89 -6.04 0.11
N LEU A 46 -4.81 -6.08 0.89
CA LEU A 46 -4.42 -7.26 1.66
C LEU A 46 -5.46 -7.65 2.73
N SER A 47 -6.20 -6.66 3.25
CA SER A 47 -7.19 -6.87 4.30
C SER A 47 -8.58 -7.23 3.76
N THR A 48 -8.91 -6.82 2.54
CA THR A 48 -10.28 -6.89 2.00
C THR A 48 -10.39 -7.57 0.64
N LEU A 49 -9.27 -7.87 -0.01
CA LEU A 49 -9.17 -8.39 -1.38
C LEU A 49 -9.78 -7.46 -2.45
N ARG A 50 -9.99 -6.18 -2.12
CA ARG A 50 -10.53 -5.16 -3.04
C ARG A 50 -9.72 -3.87 -2.94
N SER A 51 -9.68 -3.10 -4.02
CA SER A 51 -9.21 -1.72 -3.94
C SER A 51 -10.32 -0.83 -3.38
N PHE A 52 -9.99 0.06 -2.44
CA PHE A 52 -10.94 1.08 -2.00
C PHE A 52 -11.23 2.14 -3.08
N ARG A 53 -10.44 2.17 -4.17
CA ARG A 53 -10.70 3.04 -5.33
C ARG A 53 -11.79 2.46 -6.25
N GLY A 54 -12.30 1.27 -5.94
CA GLY A 54 -13.39 0.62 -6.70
C GLY A 54 -12.98 0.07 -8.07
N VAL A 55 -11.68 -0.05 -8.35
CA VAL A 55 -11.18 -0.58 -9.63
C VAL A 55 -11.00 -2.10 -9.58
N GLY A 56 -11.11 -2.75 -10.74
CA GLY A 56 -10.80 -4.17 -10.89
C GLY A 56 -9.31 -4.47 -10.73
N ASN A 57 -8.98 -5.70 -10.34
CA ASN A 57 -7.61 -6.13 -10.05
C ASN A 57 -6.63 -5.91 -11.22
N SER A 58 -7.09 -6.01 -12.47
CA SER A 58 -6.27 -5.77 -13.66
C SER A 58 -5.79 -4.33 -13.81
N GLN A 59 -6.36 -3.37 -13.08
CA GLN A 59 -5.95 -1.96 -13.10
C GLN A 59 -5.04 -1.57 -11.92
N ILE A 60 -4.71 -2.53 -11.05
CA ILE A 60 -3.87 -2.30 -9.86
C ILE A 60 -2.40 -2.66 -10.15
N ILE A 61 -2.19 -3.62 -11.05
CA ILE A 61 -0.90 -4.11 -11.57
C ILE A 61 -0.46 -3.21 -12.74
#